data_AF-A0A7L3Q942-F1
#
_entry.id   AF-A0A7L3Q942-F1
#
_cell.length_a   1.000
_cell.length_b   1.000
_cell.length_c   1.000
_cell.angle_alpha   90.00
_cell.angle_beta   90.00
_cell.angle_gamma   90.00
#
_symmetry.space_group_name_H-M   'P 1'
#
loop_
_entity.id
_entity.type
_entity.pdbx_description
1 polymer ?
#
loop_
_entity_poly.entity_id
_entity_poly.type
_entity_poly.pdbx_seq_one_letter_code
_entity_poly.pdbx_strand_id
1 'polypeptide(L)' 'FPTFFSQLPDPAIEDQGKDYIRPILNKYAALCVRCPNYGTRTNTVVLIDSEGRVTFTERNMINADVNQWKTSTYEFKLHS' A
#
# COMPACT_ATOMS: atom_id res chain seq x y z
N PHE A 1 27.19 0.53 0.20
CA PHE A 1 26.08 -0.37 -0.13
C PHE A 1 25.26 -0.60 1.13
N PRO A 2 23.96 -0.26 1.18
CA PRO A 2 23.19 -0.40 2.40
C PRO A 2 22.88 -1.89 2.64
N THR A 3 23.07 -2.32 3.88
CA THR A 3 22.72 -3.65 4.38
C THR A 3 21.21 -3.86 4.30
N PHE A 4 20.76 -4.70 3.38
CA PHE A 4 19.40 -5.22 3.41
C PHE A 4 19.24 -6.04 4.69
N PHE A 5 18.40 -5.57 5.63
CA PHE A 5 17.86 -6.48 6.65
C PHE A 5 17.21 -7.63 5.90
N SER A 6 17.64 -8.86 6.19
CA SER A 6 17.07 -10.08 5.61
C SER A 6 15.61 -10.22 6.06
N GLN A 7 14.69 -9.58 5.35
CA GLN A 7 13.28 -9.91 5.47
C GLN A 7 13.09 -11.25 4.80
N LEU A 8 13.10 -12.31 5.62
CA LEU A 8 12.69 -13.63 5.15
C LEU A 8 11.20 -13.54 4.76
N PRO A 9 10.77 -14.27 3.72
CA PRO A 9 9.37 -14.40 3.38
C PRO A 9 8.55 -14.87 4.60
N ASP A 10 7.24 -14.62 4.57
CA ASP A 10 6.32 -15.16 5.57
C ASP A 10 6.55 -16.68 5.73
N PRO A 11 6.84 -17.19 6.94
CA PRO A 11 7.05 -18.62 7.16
C PRO A 11 5.89 -19.50 6.70
N ALA A 12 4.67 -18.97 6.64
CA ALA A 12 3.50 -19.70 6.15
C ALA A 12 3.61 -20.07 4.65
N ILE A 13 4.46 -19.38 3.88
CA ILE A 13 4.62 -19.66 2.45
C ILE A 13 5.25 -21.04 2.19
N GLU A 14 6.10 -21.52 3.12
CA GLU A 14 6.73 -22.83 3.02
C GLU A 14 5.71 -23.96 3.19
N ASP A 15 4.77 -23.80 4.13
CA ASP A 15 3.71 -24.78 4.36
C ASP A 15 2.71 -24.83 3.19
N GLN A 16 2.39 -23.67 2.62
CA GLN A 16 1.48 -23.56 1.46
C GLN A 16 2.12 -24.08 0.17
N GLY A 17 3.38 -23.73 -0.10
CA GLY A 17 4.08 -24.04 -1.35
C GLY A 17 4.88 -25.34 -1.35
N LYS A 18 5.13 -25.93 -0.18
CA LYS A 18 5.86 -27.20 0.03
C LYS A 18 7.18 -27.24 -0.77
N ASP A 19 7.47 -28.33 -1.46
CA ASP A 19 8.74 -28.50 -2.18
C ASP A 19 8.89 -27.55 -3.38
N TYR A 20 7.79 -27.03 -3.92
CA TYR A 20 7.81 -26.14 -5.09
C TYR A 20 8.33 -24.74 -4.76
N ILE A 21 8.14 -24.25 -3.52
CA ILE A 21 8.54 -22.88 -3.15
C ILE A 21 10.00 -22.80 -2.71
N ARG A 22 10.59 -23.89 -2.18
CA ARG A 22 11.96 -23.90 -1.63
C ARG A 22 13.04 -23.33 -2.57
N PRO A 23 13.05 -23.63 -3.89
CA PRO A 23 14.07 -23.09 -4.79
C PRO A 23 13.94 -21.59 -5.07
N ILE A 24 12.78 -20.99 -4.79
CA ILE A 24 12.46 -19.59 -5.09
C ILE A 24 12.07 -18.79 -3.86
N LEU A 25 12.12 -19.39 -2.67
CA LEU A 25 11.67 -18.79 -1.42
C LEU A 25 12.36 -17.45 -1.17
N ASN A 26 13.67 -17.38 -1.36
CA ASN A 26 14.45 -16.15 -1.23
C ASN A 26 14.02 -15.03 -2.21
N LYS A 27 13.30 -15.34 -3.29
CA LYS A 27 12.74 -14.35 -4.23
C LYS A 27 11.43 -13.73 -3.74
N TYR A 28 10.76 -14.34 -2.76
CA TYR A 28 9.54 -13.80 -2.13
C TYR A 28 9.83 -12.87 -0.94
N ALA A 29 11.11 -12.58 -0.67
CA ALA A 29 11.49 -11.59 0.31
C ALA A 29 10.92 -10.22 -0.11
N ALA A 30 10.10 -9.62 0.76
CA ALA A 30 9.61 -8.27 0.52
C ALA A 30 10.79 -7.28 0.55
N LEU A 31 11.02 -6.59 -0.56
CA LEU A 31 12.01 -5.52 -0.62
C LEU A 31 11.36 -4.22 -0.18
N CYS A 32 11.77 -3.70 0.97
CA CYS A 32 11.47 -2.32 1.35
C CYS A 32 12.26 -1.38 0.43
N VAL A 33 11.67 -0.98 -0.69
CA VAL A 33 12.30 -0.06 -1.63
C VAL A 33 12.21 1.36 -1.06
N ARG A 34 13.36 1.86 -0.58
CA ARG A 34 13.53 3.26 -0.19
C ARG A 34 14.30 3.98 -1.30
N CYS A 35 13.57 4.52 -2.26
CA CYS A 35 14.14 5.29 -3.36
C CYS A 35 13.58 6.73 -3.30
N PRO A 36 14.40 7.76 -3.55
CA PRO A 36 13.87 9.11 -3.79
C PRO A 36 12.76 9.05 -4.84
N ASN A 37 11.59 9.62 -4.52
CA ASN A 37 10.39 9.63 -5.38
C ASN A 37 9.65 8.29 -5.55
N TYR A 38 10.00 7.22 -4.80
CA TYR A 38 9.22 5.99 -4.79
C TYR A 38 8.20 5.98 -3.65
N GLY A 39 6.93 5.83 -4.03
CA GLY A 39 5.78 5.85 -3.14
C GLY A 39 5.16 7.24 -3.00
N THR A 40 3.83 7.28 -2.96
CA THR A 40 3.06 8.47 -2.61
C THR A 40 2.51 8.28 -1.20
N ARG A 41 2.61 9.30 -0.35
CA ARG A 41 1.87 9.32 0.92
C ARG A 41 0.46 9.80 0.63
N THR A 42 -0.49 8.88 0.72
CA THR A 42 -1.92 9.14 0.50
C THR A 42 -2.71 8.69 1.71
N ASN A 43 -3.55 9.56 2.25
CA ASN A 43 -4.53 9.22 3.28
C ASN A 43 -5.92 9.29 2.66
N THR A 44 -6.70 8.21 2.78
CA THR A 44 -8.05 8.12 2.22
C THR A 44 -9.04 7.87 3.34
N VAL A 45 -10.12 8.65 3.37
CA VAL A 45 -11.27 8.49 4.26
C VAL A 45 -12.51 8.30 3.39
N VAL A 46 -13.28 7.25 3.66
CA VAL A 46 -14.55 6.98 2.98
C VAL A 46 -15.63 6.90 4.04
N LEU A 47 -16.59 7.80 3.96
CA LEU A 47 -17.77 7.81 4.80
C LEU A 47 -18.95 7.34 3.95
N ILE A 48 -19.69 6.35 4.43
CA ILE A 48 -20.90 5.83 3.79
C ILE A 48 -22.01 5.88 4.83
N ASP A 49 -23.10 6.56 4.51
CA ASP A 49 -24.27 6.62 5.39
C ASP A 49 -25.31 5.53 5.09
N SER A 50 -26.38 5.49 5.90
CA SER A 50 -27.46 4.52 5.77
C SER A 50 -28.26 4.65 4.47
N GLU A 51 -28.15 5.77 3.75
CA GLU A 51 -28.83 6.01 2.47
C GLU A 51 -27.92 5.74 1.26
N GLY A 52 -26.70 5.24 1.51
CA GLY A 52 -25.72 4.94 0.48
C GLY A 52 -25.07 6.19 -0.13
N ARG A 53 -25.14 7.35 0.53
CA ARG A 53 -24.32 8.51 0.16
C ARG A 53 -22.89 8.27 0.60
N VAL A 54 -21.95 8.55 -0.29
CA VAL A 54 -20.53 8.38 -0.08
C VAL A 54 -19.85 9.75 -0.08
N THR A 55 -19.08 10.02 0.96
CA THR A 55 -18.07 11.09 0.97
C THR A 55 -16.71 10.43 0.93
N PHE A 56 -16.05 10.50 -0.22
CA PHE A 56 -14.69 10.04 -0.42
C PHE A 56 -13.75 11.24 -0.34
N THR A 57 -12.84 11.26 0.63
CA THR A 57 -11.81 12.28 0.78
C THR A 57 -10.44 11.65 0.71
N GLU A 58 -9.60 12.15 -0.17
CA GLU A 58 -8.20 11.77 -0.25
C GLU A 58 -7.30 12.98 0.00
N ARG A 59 -6.18 12.74 0.71
CA ARG A 59 -5.11 13.71 0.91
C ARG A 59 -3.81 13.11 0.40
N ASN A 60 -3.34 13.64 -0.73
CA ASN A 60 -2.17 13.19 -1.47
C ASN A 60 -0.98 14.14 -1.24
N MET A 61 0.20 13.58 -0.97
CA MET A 61 1.46 14.33 -0.95
C MET A 61 1.91 14.65 -2.38
N ILE A 62 2.24 15.92 -2.64
CA ILE A 62 2.65 16.38 -3.97
C ILE A 62 4.18 16.29 -4.08
N ASN A 63 4.69 15.67 -5.14
CA ASN A 63 6.13 15.62 -5.45
C ASN A 63 7.03 15.15 -4.29
N ALA A 64 6.50 14.28 -3.42
CA ALA A 64 7.16 13.81 -2.20
C ALA A 64 7.60 14.92 -1.21
N ASP A 65 7.03 16.13 -1.32
CA ASP A 65 7.27 17.22 -0.37
C ASP A 65 6.29 17.10 0.82
N VAL A 66 6.84 16.87 2.02
CA VAL A 66 6.06 16.72 3.26
C VAL A 66 5.27 17.97 3.66
N ASN A 67 5.58 19.12 3.07
CA ASN A 67 4.87 20.37 3.31
C ASN A 67 3.76 20.63 2.28
N GLN A 68 3.75 19.92 1.15
CA GLN A 68 2.77 20.10 0.08
C GLN A 68 1.79 18.94 0.02
N TRP A 69 0.52 19.26 0.25
CA TRP A 69 -0.57 18.30 0.23
C TRP A 69 -1.72 18.82 -0.60
N LYS A 70 -2.31 17.93 -1.41
CA LYS A 70 -3.56 18.17 -2.12
C LYS A 70 -4.66 17.35 -1.46
N THR A 71 -5.75 18.01 -1.06
CA THR A 71 -6.96 17.34 -0.60
C THR A 71 -8.02 17.41 -1.68
N SER A 72 -8.66 16.29 -1.96
CA SER A 72 -9.78 16.20 -2.90
C SER A 72 -10.92 15.43 -2.24
N THR A 73 -12.13 15.98 -2.34
CA THR A 73 -13.35 15.37 -1.80
C THR A 73 -14.33 15.16 -2.93
N TYR A 74 -14.94 13.98 -2.94
CA TYR A 74 -15.88 13.53 -3.95
C TYR A 74 -17.11 13.01 -3.23
N GLU A 75 -18.27 13.45 -3.70
CA GLU A 75 -19.56 13.04 -3.17
C GLU A 75 -20.34 12.33 -4.27
N PHE A 76 -20.79 11.12 -3.98
CA PHE A 76 -21.60 10.33 -4.91
C PHE A 76 -22.52 9.39 -4.16
N LYS A 77 -23.51 8.83 -4.85
CA LYS A 77 -24.43 7.84 -4.28
C LYS A 77 -24.12 6.48 -4.89
N LEU A 78 -24.09 5.45 -4.07
CA LEU A 78 -23.98 4.07 -4.56
C LEU A 78 -25.23 3.75 -5.40
N HIS A 79 -25.01 3.25 -6.62
CA HIS A 79 -26.11 2.74 -7.44
C HIS A 79 -26.41 1.31 -7.00
N SER A 80 -27.69 0.99 -6.83
CA SER A 80 -28.17 -0.37 -6.58
C SER A 80 -28.24 -1.17 -7.87
#